data_AF-A0A401TD26-F1
#
_entry.id   AF-A0A401TD26-F1
#
_cell.length_a   1.000
_cell.length_b   1.000
_cell.length_c   1.000
_cell.angle_alpha   90.00
_cell.angle_beta   90.00
_cell.angle_gamma   90.00
#
_symmetry.space_group_name_H-M   'P 1'
#
loop_
_entity.id
_entity.type
_entity.pdbx_description
1 polymer ?
#
loop_
_entity_poly.entity_id
_entity_poly.type
_entity_poly.pdbx_seq_one_letter_code
_entity_poly.pdbx_strand_id
1 'polypeptide(L)' 'VIGDGLAARNGLRVGDRILEVNGIDLRHATHQEAVMALLSNQQEIRLLVRRDPAPPGMQ' A
#
# COMPACT_ATOMS: atom_id res chain seq x y z
N VAL A 1 -4.69 13.45 -5.25
CA VAL A 1 -5.15 12.47 -4.23
C VAL A 1 -6.64 12.65 -4.08
N ILE A 2 -7.44 11.59 -4.22
CA ILE A 2 -8.89 11.69 -3.99
C ILE A 2 -9.08 11.70 -2.47
N GLY A 3 -9.50 12.83 -1.91
CA GLY A 3 -9.58 13.05 -0.45
C GLY A 3 -10.51 12.10 0.29
N ASP A 4 -11.38 11.39 -0.44
CA ASP A 4 -12.42 10.51 0.11
C ASP A 4 -12.45 9.12 -0.53
N GLY A 5 -11.38 8.75 -1.26
CA GLY A 5 -11.29 7.45 -1.91
C GLY A 5 -11.16 6.28 -0.93
N LEU A 6 -11.35 5.05 -1.42
CA LEU A 6 -11.21 3.81 -0.64
C LEU A 6 -9.90 3.77 0.16
N ALA A 7 -8.79 4.21 -0.43
CA ALA A 7 -7.50 4.28 0.27
C ALA A 7 -7.55 5.20 1.49
N ALA A 8 -8.08 6.42 1.35
CA ALA A 8 -8.17 7.39 2.44
C ALA A 8 -9.10 6.89 3.57
N ARG A 9 -10.24 6.28 3.20
CA ARG A 9 -11.21 5.71 4.15
C ARG A 9 -10.66 4.54 4.95
N ASN A 10 -9.76 3.76 4.34
CA ASN A 10 -9.05 2.66 4.99
C ASN A 10 -7.71 3.11 5.62
N GLY A 11 -7.49 4.41 5.71
CA GLY A 11 -6.37 4.99 6.46
C GLY A 11 -5.03 4.98 5.75
N LEU A 12 -4.94 4.59 4.47
CA LEU A 12 -3.72 4.75 3.66
C LEU A 12 -3.39 6.22 3.47
N ARG A 13 -2.11 6.55 3.57
CA ARG A 13 -1.59 7.90 3.43
C ARG A 13 -0.49 7.93 2.38
N VAL A 14 -0.31 9.11 1.78
CA VAL A 14 0.86 9.36 0.94
C VAL A 14 2.12 9.14 1.78
N GLY A 15 3.06 8.37 1.24
CA GLY A 15 4.29 7.99 1.93
C GLY A 15 4.25 6.60 2.57
N ASP A 16 3.09 5.96 2.69
CA ASP A 16 3.02 4.56 3.13
C ASP A 16 3.70 3.65 2.09
N ARG A 17 4.49 2.70 2.58
CA ARG A 17 5.10 1.66 1.75
C ARG A 17 4.30 0.38 1.86
N ILE A 18 3.77 -0.12 0.74
CA ILE A 18 3.10 -1.42 0.68
C ILE A 18 4.16 -2.52 0.75
N LEU A 19 4.04 -3.40 1.74
CA LEU A 19 4.93 -4.54 1.97
C LEU A 19 4.31 -5.85 1.46
N GLU A 20 2.98 -5.97 1.51
CA GLU A 20 2.26 -7.18 1.11
C GLU A 20 0.93 -6.83 0.47
N VAL A 21 0.51 -7.62 -0.53
CA VAL A 21 -0.81 -7.54 -1.16
C VAL A 21 -1.41 -8.94 -1.19
N ASN A 22 -2.54 -9.14 -0.53
CA ASN A 22 -3.28 -10.40 -0.53
C ASN A 22 -2.44 -11.64 -0.15
N GLY A 23 -1.48 -11.51 0.79
CA GLY A 23 -0.57 -12.59 1.15
C GLY A 23 0.71 -12.68 0.32
N ILE A 24 0.85 -11.86 -0.74
CA ILE A 24 2.04 -11.81 -1.58
C ILE A 24 2.98 -10.73 -1.06
N ASP A 25 4.15 -11.15 -0.60
CA ASP A 25 5.22 -10.26 -0.14
C ASP A 25 5.83 -9.48 -1.32
N LEU A 26 5.76 -8.15 -1.23
CA LEU A 26 6.28 -7.23 -2.25
C LEU A 26 7.72 -6.79 -1.99
N ARG A 27 8.34 -7.14 -0.86
CA ARG A 27 9.71 -6.71 -0.50
C ARG A 27 10.76 -7.24 -1.48
N HIS A 28 10.51 -8.41 -2.06
CA HIS A 28 11.38 -9.09 -3.00
C HIS A 28 10.71 -9.35 -4.36
N ALA A 29 9.48 -8.84 -4.55
CA ALA A 29 8.75 -8.99 -5.79
C ALA A 29 9.35 -8.12 -6.90
N THR A 30 9.35 -8.65 -8.11
CA THR A 30 9.58 -7.86 -9.31
C THR A 30 8.45 -6.86 -9.50
N HIS A 31 8.71 -5.81 -10.29
CA HIS A 31 7.67 -4.82 -10.63
C HIS A 31 6.42 -5.48 -11.21
N GLN A 32 6.60 -6.47 -12.10
CA GLN A 32 5.49 -7.16 -12.75
C GLN A 32 4.66 -7.97 -11.74
N GLU A 33 5.30 -8.68 -10.82
CA GLU A 33 4.60 -9.43 -9.76
C GLU A 33 3.80 -8.50 -8.85
N ALA A 34 4.37 -7.35 -8.48
CA ALA A 34 3.67 -6.35 -7.66
C ALA A 34 2.43 -5.79 -8.39
N VAL A 35 2.55 -5.50 -9.68
CA VAL A 35 1.42 -5.04 -10.51
C VAL A 35 0.34 -6.13 -10.58
N MET A 36 0.72 -7.38 -10.83
CA MET A 36 -0.22 -8.50 -10.90
C MET A 36 -0.94 -8.73 -9.57
N ALA A 37 -0.24 -8.61 -8.44
CA ALA A 37 -0.83 -8.74 -7.11
C ALA A 37 -1.87 -7.65 -6.84
N LEU A 38 -1.60 -6.41 -7.27
CA LEU A 38 -2.51 -5.26 -7.13
C LEU A 38 -3.71 -5.31 -8.10
N LEU A 39 -3.50 -5.83 -9.31
CA LEU A 39 -4.53 -5.99 -10.34
C LEU A 39 -5.35 -7.28 -10.20
N SER A 40 -5.11 -8.05 -9.14
CA SER A 40 -5.92 -9.20 -8.77
C SER A 40 -7.41 -8.83 -8.81
N ASN A 41 -8.20 -9.60 -9.57
CA ASN A 41 -9.62 -9.31 -9.84
C ASN A 41 -10.51 -9.70 -8.64
N GLN A 42 -10.23 -9.10 -7.48
CA GLN A 42 -10.92 -9.36 -6.22
C GLN A 42 -11.72 -8.12 -5.79
N GLN A 43 -12.88 -8.34 -5.17
CA GLN A 43 -13.71 -7.25 -4.64
C GLN A 43 -13.03 -6.52 -3.47
N GLU A 44 -12.09 -7.17 -2.79
CA GLU A 44 -11.34 -6.62 -1.67
C GLU A 44 -9.84 -6.90 -1.85
N ILE A 45 -9.02 -5.96 -1.39
CA ILE A 45 -7.56 -6.09 -1.36
C ILE A 45 -7.10 -5.88 0.08
N ARG A 46 -6.34 -6.84 0.61
CA ARG A 46 -5.65 -6.70 1.90
C ARG A 46 -4.23 -6.23 1.68
N LEU A 47 -3.84 -5.17 2.38
CA LEU A 47 -2.52 -4.56 2.29
C LEU A 47 -1.84 -4.58 3.66
N LEU A 48 -0.58 -5.01 3.69
CA LEU A 48 0.32 -4.73 4.81
C LEU A 48 1.14 -3.49 4.42
N VAL A 49 1.07 -2.42 5.22
CA VAL A 49 1.80 -1.18 4.95
C VAL A 49 2.76 -0.84 6.09
N ARG A 50 3.90 -0.26 5.73
CA ARG A 50 4.82 0.37 6.67
C ARG A 50 4.67 1.87 6.60
N ARG A 51 4.41 2.47 7.76
CA ARG A 51 4.37 3.92 7.95
C ARG A 51 5.64 4.31 8.68
N ASP A 52 6.60 4.84 7.94
CA ASP A 52 7.81 5.37 8.55
C ASP A 52 7.45 6.70 9.22
N PRO A 53 7.84 6.92 10.50
CA PRO A 53 7.60 8.20 11.15
C PRO A 53 8.32 9.30 10.35
N ALA A 54 7.67 10.46 10.22
CA ALA A 54 8.32 11.62 9.63
C ALA A 54 9.65 11.86 10.37
N PRO A 55 10.75 12.16 9.67
CA PRO A 55 12.02 12.47 10.32
C PRO A 55 11.82 13.54 11.40
N PRO A 56 12.53 13.46 12.54
CA PRO A 56 12.46 14.50 13.56
C PRO A 56 12.80 15.86 12.94
N GLY A 57 11.87 16.82 13.01
CA GLY A 57 12.06 18.18 12.49
C GLY A 57 11.09 18.65 11.40
N MET A 58 10.10 17.83 11.01
CA MET A 58 9.09 18.18 9.99
C MET A 58 7.65 18.24 10.53
N GLN A 59 7.44 18.67 11.79
CA GLN A 59 6.10 18.89 12.35
C GLN A 59 5.53 20.24 11.90
#